data_AF-A0A657AR25-F1
#
_entry.id   AF-A0A657AR25-F1
#
_cell.length_a   1.000
_cell.length_b   1.000
_cell.length_c   1.000
_cell.angle_alpha   90.00
_cell.angle_beta   90.00
_cell.angle_gamma   90.00
#
_symmetry.space_group_name_H-M   'P 1'
#
loop_
_entity.id
_entity.type
_entity.pdbx_description
1 polymer ?
#
loop_
_entity_poly.entity_id
_entity_poly.type
_entity_poly.pdbx_seq_one_letter_code
_entity_poly.pdbx_strand_id
1 'polypeptide(L)'
;MTEEINYQNNPLHGLGLKTLVTEIVDFYGFQILHAYLNLNCFKTNPSIESSVKFLKKTDWARERVEAFYLYQFKSLPKASPEQFELPPRDRIIPDGQTPGEPAELSLEDAEELREKRERKAAERRGSGDSFSRNRKFTASPYTKSGSEKTRDKPNSDNEESGAKKPSKPSSGAIDPWAKWKE
;
A
#
# COMPACT_ATOMS: atom_id res chain seq x y z
N MET A 1 -0.93 24.88 -20.84
CA MET A 1 -1.92 23.88 -21.31
C MET A 1 -2.20 22.99 -20.12
N THR A 2 -3.44 22.96 -19.64
CA THR A 2 -3.83 22.03 -18.57
C THR A 2 -3.84 20.64 -19.18
N GLU A 3 -2.93 19.77 -18.75
CA GLU A 3 -2.94 18.36 -19.12
C GLU A 3 -4.26 17.78 -18.56
N GLU A 4 -5.19 17.45 -19.46
CA GLU A 4 -6.47 16.86 -19.09
C GLU A 4 -6.23 15.43 -18.64
N ILE A 5 -6.37 15.18 -17.34
CA ILE A 5 -6.11 13.87 -16.76
C ILE A 5 -7.24 12.93 -17.17
N ASN A 6 -6.93 11.97 -18.03
CA ASN A 6 -7.89 10.97 -18.50
C ASN A 6 -8.02 9.80 -17.51
N TYR A 7 -9.11 9.79 -16.75
CA TYR A 7 -9.46 8.69 -15.84
C TYR A 7 -10.35 7.60 -16.47
N GLN A 8 -10.73 7.75 -17.74
CA GLN A 8 -11.71 6.86 -18.40
C GLN A 8 -11.22 5.43 -18.54
N ASN A 9 -9.91 5.21 -18.60
CA ASN A 9 -9.34 3.88 -18.77
C ASN A 9 -9.28 3.07 -17.46
N ASN A 10 -9.67 3.65 -16.31
CA ASN A 10 -9.72 2.90 -15.07
C ASN A 10 -10.94 1.96 -15.05
N PRO A 11 -10.77 0.62 -14.94
CA PRO A 11 -11.90 -0.31 -14.87
C PRO A 11 -12.88 -0.01 -13.74
N LEU A 12 -12.45 0.69 -12.68
CA LEU A 12 -13.30 1.06 -11.55
C LEU A 12 -14.22 2.26 -11.85
N HIS A 13 -13.99 2.98 -12.96
CA HIS A 13 -14.79 4.12 -13.35
C HIS A 13 -16.18 3.62 -13.84
N GLY A 14 -17.24 4.03 -13.13
CA GLY A 14 -18.61 3.57 -13.41
C GLY A 14 -18.97 2.19 -12.83
N LEU A 15 -18.02 1.42 -12.28
CA LEU A 15 -18.34 0.15 -11.62
C LEU A 15 -18.91 0.35 -10.21
N GLY A 16 -20.11 -0.17 -9.99
CA GLY A 16 -20.75 -0.20 -8.68
C GLY A 16 -20.04 -1.15 -7.71
N LEU A 17 -19.95 -0.76 -6.44
CA LEU A 17 -19.32 -1.59 -5.40
C LEU A 17 -19.98 -2.96 -5.24
N LYS A 18 -21.29 -3.06 -5.48
CA LYS A 18 -22.02 -4.34 -5.45
C LYS A 18 -21.52 -5.27 -6.56
N THR A 19 -21.46 -4.78 -7.79
CA THR A 19 -21.00 -5.54 -8.96
C THR A 19 -19.56 -6.00 -8.79
N LEU A 20 -18.68 -5.09 -8.34
CA LEU A 20 -17.29 -5.39 -8.07
C LEU A 20 -17.13 -6.54 -7.06
N VAL A 21 -17.83 -6.48 -5.93
CA VAL A 21 -17.77 -7.54 -4.91
C VAL A 21 -18.34 -8.86 -5.44
N THR A 22 -19.44 -8.80 -6.20
CA THR A 22 -20.04 -9.99 -6.82
C THR A 22 -19.05 -10.68 -7.76
N GLU A 23 -18.42 -9.96 -8.69
CA GLU A 23 -17.46 -10.55 -9.64
C GLU A 23 -16.28 -11.24 -8.94
N ILE A 24 -15.72 -10.60 -7.91
CA ILE A 24 -14.59 -11.15 -7.17
C ILE A 24 -15.00 -12.39 -6.38
N VAL A 25 -16.16 -12.34 -5.72
CA VAL A 25 -16.68 -13.46 -4.92
C VAL A 25 -17.07 -14.63 -5.80
N ASP A 26 -17.63 -14.37 -6.98
CA ASP A 26 -18.03 -15.43 -7.92
C ASP A 26 -16.81 -16.19 -8.45
N PHE A 27 -15.67 -15.52 -8.60
CA PHE A 27 -14.43 -16.15 -9.08
C PHE A 27 -13.61 -16.82 -7.97
N TYR A 28 -13.39 -16.14 -6.83
CA TYR A 28 -12.50 -16.64 -5.76
C TYR A 28 -13.22 -17.23 -4.55
N GLY A 29 -14.48 -16.85 -4.33
CA GLY A 29 -15.21 -17.18 -3.10
C GLY A 29 -14.72 -16.40 -1.86
N PHE A 30 -15.51 -16.47 -0.80
CA PHE A 30 -15.28 -15.71 0.43
C PHE A 30 -14.04 -16.15 1.22
N GLN A 31 -13.73 -17.45 1.20
CA GLN A 31 -12.63 -18.02 1.99
C GLN A 31 -11.27 -17.51 1.52
N ILE A 32 -11.01 -17.54 0.21
CA ILE A 32 -9.79 -17.03 -0.41
C ILE A 32 -9.67 -15.52 -0.13
N LEU A 33 -10.75 -14.77 -0.34
CA LEU A 33 -10.73 -13.32 -0.09
C LEU A 33 -10.41 -12.96 1.35
N HIS A 34 -10.95 -13.72 2.32
CA HIS A 34 -10.59 -13.52 3.71
C HIS A 34 -9.11 -13.83 3.96
N ALA A 35 -8.57 -14.90 3.39
CA ALA A 35 -7.17 -15.28 3.59
C ALA A 35 -6.19 -14.22 3.06
N TYR A 36 -6.45 -13.68 1.87
CA TYR A 36 -5.58 -12.65 1.27
C TYR A 36 -5.79 -11.25 1.87
N LEU A 37 -7.04 -10.81 1.97
CA LEU A 37 -7.35 -9.43 2.39
C LEU A 37 -7.39 -9.27 3.91
N ASN A 38 -7.64 -10.35 4.65
CA ASN A 38 -7.82 -10.38 6.11
C ASN A 38 -8.93 -9.43 6.59
N LEU A 39 -10.04 -9.37 5.83
CA LEU A 39 -11.23 -8.58 6.16
C LEU A 39 -12.31 -9.45 6.81
N ASN A 40 -12.83 -9.01 7.96
CA ASN A 40 -13.81 -9.78 8.74
C ASN A 40 -15.18 -9.91 8.04
N CYS A 41 -15.55 -9.00 7.13
CA CYS A 41 -16.79 -9.09 6.39
C CYS A 41 -16.89 -10.34 5.51
N PHE A 42 -15.76 -10.93 5.11
CA PHE A 42 -15.70 -12.16 4.33
C PHE A 42 -15.65 -13.43 5.20
N LYS A 43 -15.50 -13.29 6.53
CA LYS A 43 -15.47 -14.40 7.48
C LYS A 43 -16.77 -14.52 8.28
N THR A 44 -17.22 -13.41 8.84
CA THR A 44 -18.39 -13.37 9.74
C THR A 44 -19.65 -13.08 8.93
N ASN A 45 -20.51 -14.08 8.76
CA ASN A 45 -21.73 -14.01 7.95
C ASN A 45 -21.45 -13.52 6.51
N PRO A 46 -20.68 -14.31 5.73
CA PRO A 46 -20.29 -13.93 4.38
C PRO A 46 -21.52 -13.79 3.49
N SER A 47 -21.83 -12.56 3.10
CA SER A 47 -22.83 -12.26 2.08
C SER A 47 -22.43 -11.03 1.29
N ILE A 48 -22.91 -10.93 0.05
CA ILE A 48 -22.64 -9.77 -0.81
C ILE A 48 -23.20 -8.50 -0.15
N GLU A 49 -24.41 -8.57 0.41
CA GLU A 49 -25.04 -7.42 1.04
C GLU A 49 -24.34 -6.96 2.32
N SER A 50 -23.91 -7.89 3.18
CA SER A 50 -23.18 -7.57 4.42
C SER A 50 -21.82 -6.95 4.09
N SER A 51 -21.14 -7.51 3.08
CA SER A 51 -19.86 -7.00 2.58
C SER A 51 -19.99 -5.60 2.02
N VAL A 52 -20.98 -5.34 1.16
CA VAL A 52 -21.22 -3.99 0.59
C VAL A 52 -21.58 -3.00 1.68
N LYS A 53 -22.43 -3.36 2.65
CA LYS A 53 -22.77 -2.49 3.79
C LYS A 53 -21.53 -2.14 4.63
N PHE A 54 -20.62 -3.08 4.82
CA PHE A 54 -19.35 -2.86 5.52
C PHE A 54 -18.40 -1.95 4.73
N LEU A 55 -18.16 -2.26 3.45
CA LEU A 55 -17.25 -1.51 2.59
C LEU A 55 -17.73 -0.07 2.34
N LYS A 56 -19.04 0.20 2.40
CA LYS A 56 -19.58 1.57 2.38
C LYS A 56 -19.23 2.40 3.62
N LYS A 57 -18.99 1.77 4.76
CA LYS A 57 -18.67 2.43 6.03
C LYS A 57 -17.17 2.51 6.32
N THR A 58 -16.37 1.76 5.58
CA THR A 58 -14.95 1.55 5.88
C THR A 58 -14.14 1.76 4.62
N ASP A 59 -13.78 3.03 4.36
CA ASP A 59 -13.17 3.46 3.11
C ASP A 59 -11.84 2.75 2.83
N TRP A 60 -10.96 2.63 3.82
CA TRP A 60 -9.68 1.91 3.64
C TRP A 60 -9.89 0.44 3.23
N ALA A 61 -10.97 -0.20 3.69
CA ALA A 61 -11.28 -1.57 3.32
C ALA A 61 -11.83 -1.64 1.88
N ARG A 62 -12.64 -0.66 1.48
CA ARG A 62 -13.09 -0.49 0.09
C ARG A 62 -11.90 -0.32 -0.85
N GLU A 63 -10.99 0.59 -0.55
CA GLU A 63 -9.79 0.81 -1.34
C GLU A 63 -8.93 -0.44 -1.43
N ARG A 64 -8.83 -1.22 -0.34
CA ARG A 64 -8.08 -2.48 -0.35
C ARG A 64 -8.71 -3.53 -1.28
N VAL A 65 -10.04 -3.62 -1.32
CA VAL A 65 -10.78 -4.51 -2.24
C VAL A 65 -10.68 -4.01 -3.69
N GLU A 66 -10.76 -2.71 -3.92
CA GLU A 66 -10.61 -2.11 -5.26
C GLU A 66 -9.18 -2.30 -5.81
N ALA A 67 -8.15 -2.12 -4.98
CA ALA A 67 -6.78 -2.41 -5.36
C ALA A 67 -6.59 -3.89 -5.71
N PHE A 68 -7.21 -4.79 -4.94
CA PHE A 68 -7.20 -6.21 -5.24
C PHE A 68 -7.90 -6.52 -6.58
N TYR A 69 -9.01 -5.85 -6.87
CA TYR A 69 -9.69 -5.98 -8.16
C TYR A 69 -8.78 -5.60 -9.33
N LEU A 70 -8.09 -4.47 -9.24
CA LEU A 70 -7.21 -4.00 -10.31
C LEU A 70 -6.01 -4.93 -10.57
N TYR A 71 -5.31 -5.34 -9.51
CA TYR A 71 -4.03 -6.05 -9.68
C TYR A 71 -4.17 -7.56 -9.70
N GLN A 72 -5.14 -8.12 -8.96
CA GLN A 72 -5.29 -9.57 -8.84
C GLN A 72 -6.38 -10.10 -9.76
N PHE A 73 -7.48 -9.36 -9.94
CA PHE A 73 -8.57 -9.81 -10.80
C PHE A 73 -8.44 -9.32 -12.26
N LYS A 74 -7.99 -8.09 -12.47
CA LYS A 74 -7.72 -7.53 -13.81
C LYS A 74 -6.26 -7.65 -14.24
N SER A 75 -5.38 -8.21 -13.39
CA SER A 75 -3.96 -8.46 -13.67
C SER A 75 -3.21 -7.28 -14.29
N LEU A 76 -3.55 -6.07 -13.85
CA LEU A 76 -2.91 -4.85 -14.33
C LEU A 76 -1.48 -4.72 -13.76
N PRO A 77 -0.55 -4.08 -14.48
CA PRO A 77 0.77 -3.79 -13.95
C PRO A 77 0.68 -2.88 -12.72
N LYS A 78 1.63 -3.05 -11.80
CA LYS A 78 1.69 -2.23 -10.58
C LYS A 78 1.88 -0.75 -10.95
N ALA A 79 1.11 0.11 -10.29
CA ALA A 79 1.22 1.55 -10.48
C ALA A 79 2.58 2.10 -9.97
N SER A 80 2.99 3.26 -10.47
CA SER A 80 4.15 3.98 -9.94
C SER A 80 3.94 4.35 -8.46
N PRO A 81 5.02 4.56 -7.68
CA PRO A 81 4.90 4.92 -6.27
C PRO A 81 4.02 6.16 -6.04
N GLU A 82 4.16 7.18 -6.89
CA GLU A 82 3.37 8.41 -6.82
C GLU A 82 1.87 8.16 -7.03
N GLN A 83 1.52 7.30 -7.99
CA GLN A 83 0.12 6.92 -8.24
C GLN A 83 -0.42 5.98 -7.15
N PHE A 84 0.44 5.22 -6.47
CA PHE A 84 0.02 4.30 -5.42
C PHE A 84 -0.41 5.02 -4.13
N GLU A 85 0.07 6.25 -3.91
CA GLU A 85 -0.39 7.12 -2.83
C GLU A 85 -1.85 7.57 -3.03
N LEU A 86 -2.33 7.57 -4.27
CA LEU A 86 -3.71 7.92 -4.60
C LEU A 86 -4.66 6.72 -4.38
N PRO A 87 -5.94 7.00 -4.05
CA PRO A 87 -6.99 6.00 -3.99
C PRO A 87 -7.09 5.23 -5.32
N PRO A 88 -7.43 3.94 -5.33
CA PRO A 88 -7.47 3.12 -6.55
C PRO A 88 -8.35 3.68 -7.67
N ARG A 89 -9.42 4.40 -7.34
CA ARG A 89 -10.33 5.02 -8.32
C ARG A 89 -9.74 6.26 -8.98
N ASP A 90 -8.80 6.93 -8.32
CA ASP A 90 -8.14 8.16 -8.79
C ASP A 90 -6.80 7.87 -9.51
N ARG A 91 -6.46 6.59 -9.68
CA ARG A 91 -5.24 6.18 -10.39
C ARG A 91 -5.43 6.28 -11.89
N ILE A 92 -4.42 6.82 -12.56
CA ILE A 92 -4.38 6.95 -14.02
C ILE A 92 -3.80 5.67 -14.61
N ILE A 93 -4.53 5.07 -15.57
CA ILE A 93 -4.09 3.86 -16.28
C ILE A 93 -3.83 4.23 -17.75
N PRO A 94 -2.60 4.05 -18.28
CA PRO A 94 -2.29 4.39 -19.66
C PRO A 94 -3.15 3.63 -20.67
N ASP A 95 -3.56 4.32 -21.75
CA ASP A 95 -4.54 3.84 -22.75
C ASP A 95 -4.16 2.53 -23.48
N GLY A 96 -2.90 2.09 -23.40
CA GLY A 96 -2.41 0.85 -24.00
C GLY A 96 -2.55 -0.40 -23.13
N GLN A 97 -3.02 -0.27 -21.88
CA GLN A 97 -3.12 -1.40 -20.94
C GLN A 97 -4.52 -1.99 -20.95
N THR A 98 -4.61 -3.29 -21.26
CA THR A 98 -5.86 -4.05 -21.20
C THR A 98 -5.85 -4.97 -19.98
N PRO A 99 -6.98 -5.11 -19.27
CA PRO A 99 -7.12 -6.13 -18.24
C PRO A 99 -6.80 -7.54 -18.75
N GLY A 100 -6.01 -8.29 -17.98
CA GLY A 100 -5.70 -9.69 -18.23
C GLY A 100 -6.66 -10.65 -17.55
N GLU A 101 -6.31 -11.94 -17.56
CA GLU A 101 -7.02 -12.99 -16.85
C GLU A 101 -6.84 -12.85 -15.33
N PRO A 102 -7.85 -13.20 -14.51
CA PRO A 102 -7.72 -13.17 -13.06
C PRO A 102 -6.61 -14.11 -12.58
N ALA A 103 -5.80 -13.64 -11.65
CA ALA A 103 -4.69 -14.40 -11.12
C ALA A 103 -5.16 -15.56 -10.25
N GLU A 104 -4.58 -16.74 -10.45
CA GLU A 104 -4.87 -17.91 -9.63
C GLU A 104 -4.40 -17.69 -8.19
N LEU A 105 -5.33 -17.79 -7.24
CA LEU A 105 -5.09 -17.56 -5.82
C LEU A 105 -5.36 -18.86 -5.07
N SER A 106 -4.33 -19.46 -4.50
CA SER A 106 -4.46 -20.68 -3.69
C SER A 106 -4.57 -20.36 -2.19
N LEU A 107 -5.23 -21.23 -1.44
CA LEU A 107 -5.28 -21.09 0.03
C LEU A 107 -3.91 -21.34 0.68
N GLU A 108 -3.10 -22.19 0.07
CA GLU A 108 -1.74 -22.54 0.52
C GLU A 108 -0.83 -21.31 0.46
N ASP A 109 -0.84 -20.57 -0.66
CA ASP A 109 -0.06 -19.34 -0.81
C ASP A 109 -0.47 -18.27 0.23
N ALA A 110 -1.76 -18.22 0.57
CA ALA A 110 -2.26 -17.29 1.57
C ALA A 110 -1.76 -17.63 2.98
N GLU A 111 -1.64 -18.92 3.30
CA GLU A 111 -1.08 -19.41 4.56
C GLU A 111 0.42 -19.09 4.65
N GLU A 112 1.18 -19.35 3.59
CA GLU A 112 2.61 -18.98 3.54
C GLU A 112 2.84 -17.48 3.73
N LEU A 113 2.03 -16.65 3.07
CA LEU A 113 2.09 -15.19 3.23
C LEU A 113 1.79 -14.78 4.67
N ARG A 114 0.87 -15.47 5.34
CA ARG A 114 0.51 -15.20 6.73
C ARG A 114 1.62 -15.65 7.69
N GLU A 115 2.17 -16.86 7.51
CA GLU A 115 3.29 -17.37 8.29
C GLU A 115 4.50 -16.43 8.16
N LYS A 116 4.82 -15.99 6.93
CA LYS A 116 5.90 -15.04 6.68
C LYS A 116 5.70 -13.70 7.39
N ARG A 117 4.45 -13.20 7.45
CA ARG A 117 4.10 -11.98 8.21
C ARG A 117 4.24 -12.21 9.72
N GLU A 118 3.78 -13.35 10.22
CA GLU A 118 3.85 -13.72 11.64
C GLU A 118 5.31 -13.91 12.10
N ARG A 119 6.14 -14.62 11.33
CA ARG A 119 7.57 -14.81 11.58
C ARG A 119 8.31 -13.48 11.65
N LYS A 120 8.13 -12.61 10.64
CA LYS A 120 8.75 -11.27 10.63
C LYS A 120 8.29 -10.40 11.80
N ALA A 121 7.03 -10.55 12.23
CA ALA A 121 6.52 -9.86 13.41
C ALA A 121 7.13 -10.41 14.71
N ALA A 122 7.33 -11.72 14.82
CA ALA A 122 7.99 -12.37 15.95
C ALA A 122 9.47 -11.99 16.06
N GLU A 123 10.20 -11.96 14.93
CA GLU A 123 11.60 -11.50 14.85
C GLU A 123 11.74 -10.07 15.39
N ARG A 124 10.84 -9.16 15.00
CA ARG A 124 10.82 -7.78 15.52
C ARG A 124 10.52 -7.70 17.02
N ARG A 125 9.76 -8.64 17.58
CA ARG A 125 9.47 -8.71 19.01
C ARG A 125 10.65 -9.29 19.80
N GLY A 126 11.41 -10.21 19.21
CA GLY A 126 12.60 -10.81 19.81
C GLY A 126 13.83 -9.90 19.76
N SER A 127 13.95 -9.06 18.72
CA SER A 127 14.96 -8.00 18.62
C SER A 127 14.52 -6.78 19.44
N GLY A 128 14.57 -6.92 20.77
CA GLY A 128 14.31 -5.84 21.71
C GLY A 128 15.35 -4.73 21.61
N ASP A 129 15.12 -3.76 20.73
CA ASP A 129 15.76 -2.46 20.86
C ASP A 129 15.17 -1.78 22.10
N SER A 130 15.94 -1.88 23.18
CA SER A 130 15.63 -1.31 24.48
C SER A 130 15.82 0.21 24.44
N PHE A 131 14.96 0.93 23.73
CA PHE A 131 14.69 2.34 24.08
C PHE A 131 13.79 2.36 25.32
N SER A 132 14.37 1.86 26.41
CA SER A 132 13.82 1.85 27.75
C SER A 132 13.61 3.28 28.20
N ARG A 133 12.35 3.53 28.55
CA ARG A 133 11.85 4.71 29.23
C ARG A 133 12.58 4.87 30.56
N ASN A 134 13.70 5.60 30.60
CA ASN A 134 14.15 6.23 31.84
C ASN A 134 13.58 7.65 31.95
N ARG A 135 12.25 7.76 32.03
CA ARG A 135 11.61 8.96 32.58
C ARG A 135 11.17 8.60 34.00
N LYS A 136 12.16 8.47 34.89
CA LYS A 136 11.93 8.36 36.33
C LYS A 136 11.22 9.63 36.79
N PHE A 137 9.94 9.47 37.11
CA PHE A 137 9.15 10.41 37.88
C PHE A 137 9.73 10.42 39.30
N THR A 138 10.67 11.33 39.56
CA THR A 138 11.09 11.65 40.93
C THR A 138 10.76 13.11 41.18
N ALA A 139 9.76 13.33 42.03
CA ALA A 139 9.44 14.63 42.59
C ALA A 139 10.62 15.14 43.43
N SER A 140 11.09 16.36 43.17
CA SER A 140 11.81 17.18 44.15
C SER A 140 11.80 18.67 43.76
N PRO A 141 11.90 19.59 44.74
CA PRO A 141 11.29 20.92 44.68
C PRO A 141 12.26 22.04 44.25
N TYR A 142 11.68 23.11 43.73
CA TYR A 142 12.19 24.50 43.76
C TYR A 142 13.67 24.74 43.35
N THR A 143 13.92 25.09 42.08
CA THR A 143 14.90 26.13 41.74
C THR A 143 14.50 26.86 40.45
N LYS A 144 14.62 28.18 40.51
CA LYS A 144 14.33 29.18 39.49
C LYS A 144 15.66 29.66 38.89
N SER A 145 15.92 29.38 37.62
CA SER A 145 16.79 30.12 36.68
C SER A 145 16.93 29.23 35.43
N GLY A 146 16.57 29.65 34.22
CA GLY A 146 17.21 30.73 33.48
C GLY A 146 18.51 30.22 32.85
N SER A 147 18.46 29.58 31.67
CA SER A 147 19.63 29.47 30.78
C SER A 147 19.26 29.07 29.35
N GLU A 148 19.95 29.73 28.43
CA GLU A 148 19.90 29.65 26.98
C GLU A 148 20.57 28.38 26.41
N LYS A 149 20.08 28.05 25.19
CA LYS A 149 20.81 27.54 24.01
C LYS A 149 21.56 26.20 24.04
N THR A 150 21.52 25.66 22.81
CA THR A 150 22.35 24.60 22.20
C THR A 150 21.95 23.16 22.53
N ARG A 151 21.45 22.47 21.50
CA ARG A 151 21.51 21.01 21.39
C ARG A 151 22.30 20.70 20.13
N ASP A 152 23.59 20.50 20.36
CA ASP A 152 24.48 19.77 19.48
C ASP A 152 23.89 18.38 19.19
N LYS A 153 23.73 18.08 17.90
CA LYS A 153 23.60 16.72 17.40
C LYS A 153 25.02 16.21 17.12
N PRO A 154 25.51 15.14 17.77
CA PRO A 154 26.68 14.47 17.27
C PRO A 154 26.29 13.60 16.06
N ASN A 155 26.97 13.88 14.96
CA ASN A 155 27.13 13.03 13.79
C ASN A 155 28.30 12.06 14.05
N SER A 156 28.18 10.81 13.63
CA SER A 156 29.29 10.03 13.07
C SER A 156 28.67 8.99 12.13
N ASP A 157 28.78 9.16 10.81
CA ASP A 157 29.92 8.74 9.95
C ASP A 157 29.98 7.20 9.85
N ASN A 158 30.19 6.54 8.70
CA ASN A 158 30.82 6.96 7.47
C ASN A 158 30.56 5.96 6.31
N GLU A 159 30.65 6.49 5.08
CA GLU A 159 31.16 5.94 3.80
C GLU A 159 30.79 4.53 3.29
N GLU A 160 30.92 4.20 2.00
CA GLU A 160 30.83 4.87 0.69
C GLU A 160 31.10 3.75 -0.33
N SER A 161 30.21 3.60 -1.30
CA SER A 161 30.53 3.17 -2.67
C SER A 161 29.30 3.54 -3.49
N GLY A 162 29.32 4.34 -4.55
CA GLY A 162 30.40 4.70 -5.45
C GLY A 162 29.86 4.52 -6.88
N ALA A 163 28.94 5.38 -7.34
CA ALA A 163 28.54 5.45 -8.73
C ALA A 163 28.02 6.85 -9.11
N LYS A 164 28.69 7.43 -10.10
CA LYS A 164 28.61 8.82 -10.57
C LYS A 164 27.21 9.17 -11.13
N LYS A 165 26.71 10.37 -10.80
CA LYS A 165 25.57 10.99 -11.48
C LYS A 165 26.04 11.61 -12.81
N PRO A 166 25.43 11.29 -13.97
CA PRO A 166 25.62 12.10 -15.16
C PRO A 166 24.63 13.28 -15.19
N SER A 167 25.15 14.41 -15.65
CA SER A 167 24.49 15.69 -15.91
C SER A 167 23.36 15.61 -16.95
N LYS A 168 22.28 16.38 -16.73
CA LYS A 168 21.20 16.64 -17.70
C LYS A 168 21.74 17.15 -19.05
N PRO A 169 21.14 16.72 -20.16
CA PRO A 169 21.00 17.57 -21.34
C PRO A 169 19.55 18.00 -21.58
N SER A 170 19.47 19.04 -22.39
CA SER A 170 18.35 19.86 -22.81
C SER A 170 17.21 19.12 -23.55
N SER A 171 15.99 19.64 -23.34
CA SER A 171 14.84 19.70 -24.28
C SER A 171 14.57 18.52 -25.23
N GLY A 172 13.54 17.74 -24.92
CA GLY A 172 12.85 16.84 -25.86
C GLY A 172 12.12 15.72 -25.13
N ALA A 173 10.79 15.65 -25.30
CA ALA A 173 9.84 14.59 -24.91
C ALA A 173 10.34 13.54 -23.88
N ILE A 174 9.91 13.69 -22.62
CA ILE A 174 10.15 12.71 -21.55
C ILE A 174 9.11 11.59 -21.71
N ASP A 175 9.51 10.47 -22.28
CA ASP A 175 8.76 9.21 -22.20
C ASP A 175 9.00 8.60 -20.81
N PRO A 176 7.97 8.52 -19.94
CA PRO A 176 8.12 8.00 -18.58
C PRO A 176 8.34 6.47 -18.53
N TRP A 177 8.34 5.77 -19.66
CA TRP A 177 8.39 4.30 -19.76
C TRP A 177 9.66 3.73 -20.38
N ALA A 178 10.70 4.53 -20.67
CA ALA A 178 11.88 4.05 -21.40
C ALA A 178 12.84 3.09 -20.61
N LYS A 179 12.59 2.79 -19.33
CA LYS A 179 13.59 2.11 -18.45
C LYS A 179 13.60 0.58 -18.44
N TRP A 180 12.82 -0.11 -19.27
CA TRP A 180 12.70 -1.59 -19.24
C TRP A 180 13.16 -2.29 -20.53
N LYS A 181 13.75 -1.56 -21.47
CA LYS A 181 14.50 -2.15 -22.58
C LYS A 181 15.98 -1.84 -22.41
N GLU A 182 16.67 -2.66 -21.63
CA GLU A 182 18.11 -2.92 -21.72
C GLU A 182 18.42 -4.27 -21.08
#